data_AF-A0A7J0A781-F1
#
_entry.id   AF-A0A7J0A781-F1
#
_cell.length_a   1.000
_cell.length_b   1.000
_cell.length_c   1.000
_cell.angle_alpha   90.00
_cell.angle_beta   90.00
_cell.angle_gamma   90.00
#
_symmetry.space_group_name_H-M   'P 1'
#
loop_
_entity.id
_entity.type
_entity.pdbx_description
1 polymer ?
#
loop_
_entity_poly.entity_id
_entity_poly.type
_entity_poly.pdbx_seq_one_letter_code
_entity_poly.pdbx_strand_id
1 'polypeptide(L)'
;MSLMEQCYRKYICWLCVTIVVMFVLPFAVTRLSSECSGMALCLMLFFIINPIYSAILGFNCGKNIRRMWNLPLVSSIAFLAGTWLFFDIKEIWFLIYATVYLVIGLSAMGISKYVDKSKKSFPFSDTPNTAVITCTHIVDDKEPILFVSHDEDDGMWQFLCGREHSDDDAKIVSLKYVFELDHTIGLLKNLPCGYCAERESLNDKWRISQQ
;
A
#
# COMPACT_ATOMS: atom_id res chain seq x y z
N MET A 1 14.57 -20.35 4.83
CA MET A 1 15.16 -19.01 4.71
C MET A 1 14.29 -18.04 5.50
N SER A 2 14.84 -17.40 6.53
CA SER A 2 14.04 -16.62 7.49
C SER A 2 13.49 -15.33 6.86
N LEU A 3 12.29 -14.88 7.27
CA LEU A 3 11.72 -13.58 6.84
C LEU A 3 12.68 -12.41 7.12
N MET A 4 13.52 -12.56 8.14
CA MET A 4 14.60 -11.64 8.50
C MET A 4 15.65 -11.50 7.39
N GLU A 5 16.15 -12.61 6.84
CA GLU A 5 17.14 -12.61 5.75
C GLU A 5 16.60 -11.99 4.47
N GLN A 6 15.32 -12.23 4.15
CA GLN A 6 14.71 -11.65 2.95
C GLN A 6 14.58 -10.12 3.07
N CYS A 7 14.21 -9.61 4.23
CA CYS A 7 14.08 -8.18 4.48
C CYS A 7 15.45 -7.49 4.47
N TYR A 8 16.47 -8.13 5.05
CA TYR A 8 17.84 -7.65 5.05
C TYR A 8 18.46 -7.62 3.64
N ARG A 9 18.24 -8.68 2.84
CA ARG A 9 18.68 -8.72 1.43
C ARG A 9 18.07 -7.59 0.61
N LYS A 10 16.76 -7.32 0.79
CA LYS A 10 16.07 -6.22 0.11
C LYS A 10 16.65 -4.87 0.53
N TYR A 11 16.91 -4.67 1.82
CA TYR A 11 17.53 -3.45 2.32
C TYR A 11 18.91 -3.21 1.68
N ILE A 12 19.80 -4.21 1.69
CA ILE A 12 21.13 -4.11 1.08
C ILE A 12 21.02 -3.83 -0.42
N CYS A 13 20.12 -4.54 -1.12
CA CYS A 13 19.92 -4.33 -2.55
C CYS A 13 19.56 -2.86 -2.85
N TRP A 14 18.59 -2.31 -2.13
CA TRP A 14 18.19 -0.90 -2.31
C TRP A 14 19.31 0.08 -1.94
N LEU A 15 20.07 -0.19 -0.88
CA LEU A 15 21.24 0.60 -0.51
C LEU A 15 22.29 0.62 -1.63
N CYS A 16 22.60 -0.54 -2.22
CA CYS A 16 23.52 -0.63 -3.36
C CYS A 16 23.00 0.16 -4.56
N VAL A 17 21.71 0.06 -4.88
CA VAL A 17 21.10 0.84 -5.97
C VAL A 17 21.18 2.34 -5.66
N THR A 18 20.97 2.77 -4.41
CA THR A 18 21.15 4.18 -4.00
C THR A 18 22.55 4.67 -4.30
N ILE A 19 23.57 3.89 -3.95
CA ILE A 19 24.97 4.25 -4.22
C ILE A 19 25.21 4.34 -5.72
N VAL A 20 24.70 3.40 -6.52
CA VAL A 20 24.85 3.45 -7.99
C VAL A 20 24.20 4.71 -8.57
N VAL A 21 22.95 5.00 -8.21
CA VAL A 21 22.20 6.13 -8.77
C VAL A 21 22.76 7.47 -8.29
N MET A 22 23.04 7.60 -7.00
CA MET A 22 23.44 8.88 -6.40
C MET A 22 24.93 9.16 -6.46
N PHE A 23 25.76 8.17 -6.82
CA PHE A 23 27.21 8.30 -6.84
C PHE A 23 27.83 7.89 -8.17
N VAL A 24 27.57 6.67 -8.64
CA VAL A 24 28.20 6.13 -9.85
C VAL A 24 27.71 6.83 -11.11
N LEU A 25 26.40 7.11 -11.21
CA LEU A 25 25.85 7.86 -12.35
C LEU A 25 26.38 9.30 -12.43
N PRO A 26 26.33 10.13 -11.36
CA PRO A 26 26.92 11.46 -11.41
C PRO A 26 28.43 11.45 -11.69
N PHE A 27 29.18 10.47 -11.17
CA PHE A 27 30.58 10.27 -11.54
C PHE A 27 30.76 9.99 -13.04
N ALA A 28 29.96 9.08 -13.60
CA ALA A 28 30.03 8.75 -15.02
C ALA A 28 29.69 9.95 -15.90
N VAL A 29 28.65 10.72 -15.54
CA VAL A 29 28.24 11.92 -16.28
C VAL A 29 29.35 12.96 -16.29
N THR A 30 30.00 13.23 -15.15
CA THR A 30 31.05 14.26 -15.06
C THR A 30 32.36 13.85 -15.76
N ARG A 31 32.67 12.55 -15.83
CA ARG A 31 33.92 12.06 -16.43
C ARG A 31 33.83 11.71 -17.91
N LEU A 32 32.66 11.29 -18.40
CA LEU A 32 32.51 10.74 -19.75
C LEU A 32 31.89 11.72 -20.74
N SER A 33 31.38 12.86 -20.27
CA SER A 33 30.67 13.80 -21.14
C SER A 33 31.58 14.88 -21.72
N SER A 34 31.35 15.20 -23.00
CA SER A 34 31.87 16.42 -23.63
C SER A 34 31.12 17.64 -23.10
N GLU A 35 31.75 18.82 -23.10
CA GLU A 35 31.20 20.04 -22.47
C GLU A 35 29.74 20.34 -22.87
N CYS A 36 29.36 20.16 -24.13
CA CYS A 36 27.99 20.38 -24.61
C CYS A 36 26.99 19.28 -24.19
N SER A 37 27.43 18.02 -24.06
CA SER A 37 26.57 16.90 -23.67
C SER A 37 26.44 16.75 -22.15
N GLY A 38 27.45 17.19 -21.40
CA GLY A 38 27.51 17.08 -19.94
C GLY A 38 26.39 17.83 -19.24
N MET A 39 26.10 19.06 -19.68
CA MET A 39 24.99 19.84 -19.15
C MET A 39 23.64 19.13 -19.37
N ALA A 40 23.38 18.62 -20.58
CA ALA A 40 22.14 17.91 -20.89
C ALA A 40 21.99 16.62 -20.06
N LEU A 41 23.08 15.86 -19.88
CA LEU A 41 23.10 14.65 -19.06
C LEU A 41 22.87 14.96 -17.57
N CYS A 42 23.43 16.06 -17.06
CA CYS A 42 23.18 16.51 -15.68
C CYS A 42 21.72 16.93 -15.48
N LEU A 43 21.13 17.64 -16.44
CA LEU A 43 19.71 17.99 -16.40
C LEU A 43 18.83 16.74 -16.39
N MET A 44 19.10 15.75 -17.25
CA MET A 44 18.36 14.48 -17.21
C MET A 44 18.54 13.74 -15.88
N LEU A 45 19.77 13.72 -15.34
CA LEU A 45 20.04 13.08 -14.05
C LEU A 45 19.25 13.72 -12.91
N PHE A 46 19.26 15.04 -12.79
CA PHE A 46 18.63 15.75 -11.69
C PHE A 46 17.12 15.93 -11.86
N PHE A 47 16.62 16.17 -13.07
CA PHE A 47 15.19 16.44 -13.27
C PHE A 47 14.36 15.19 -13.59
N ILE A 48 14.99 14.10 -14.04
CA ILE A 48 14.26 12.89 -14.46
C ILE A 48 14.69 11.69 -13.61
N ILE A 49 15.96 11.31 -13.65
CA ILE A 49 16.43 10.04 -13.05
C ILE A 49 16.27 10.08 -11.53
N ASN A 50 16.78 11.12 -10.86
CA ASN A 50 16.77 11.19 -9.40
C ASN A 50 15.35 11.35 -8.79
N PRO A 51 14.44 12.16 -9.34
CA PRO A 51 13.04 12.21 -8.90
C PRO A 51 12.32 10.88 -9.05
N ILE A 52 12.45 10.23 -10.22
CA ILE A 52 11.84 8.90 -10.48
C ILE A 52 12.38 7.88 -9.47
N TYR A 53 13.70 7.84 -9.30
CA TYR A 53 14.34 6.94 -8.36
C TYR A 53 13.86 7.18 -6.92
N SER A 54 13.79 8.44 -6.48
CA SER A 54 13.33 8.80 -5.13
C SER A 54 11.89 8.35 -4.87
N ALA A 55 11.00 8.48 -5.86
CA ALA A 55 9.62 7.99 -5.77
C ALA A 55 9.57 6.45 -5.67
N ILE A 56 10.31 5.73 -6.51
CA ILE A 56 10.36 4.26 -6.49
C ILE A 56 10.94 3.73 -5.18
N LEU A 57 12.05 4.33 -4.72
CA LEU A 57 12.68 3.99 -3.45
C LEU A 57 11.69 4.19 -2.30
N GLY A 58 11.04 5.37 -2.23
CA GLY A 58 10.04 5.69 -1.23
C GLY A 58 8.88 4.71 -1.21
N PHE A 59 8.28 4.44 -2.38
CA PHE A 59 7.17 3.50 -2.52
C PHE A 59 7.53 2.11 -1.99
N ASN A 60 8.72 1.60 -2.33
CA ASN A 60 9.18 0.30 -1.88
C ASN A 60 9.51 0.27 -0.38
N CYS A 61 10.00 1.36 0.19
CA CYS A 61 10.26 1.46 1.62
C CYS A 61 8.96 1.44 2.45
N GLY A 62 7.86 2.02 1.97
CA GLY A 62 6.63 2.09 2.76
C GLY A 62 5.93 0.73 2.92
N LYS A 63 6.25 -0.26 2.07
CA LYS A 63 5.86 -1.67 2.30
C LYS A 63 6.46 -2.25 3.59
N ASN A 64 7.63 -1.77 4.03
CA ASN A 64 8.36 -2.23 5.21
C ASN A 64 8.93 -1.07 6.05
N ILE A 65 8.05 -0.15 6.48
CA ILE A 65 8.46 1.14 7.06
C ILE A 65 9.38 1.03 8.29
N ARG A 66 9.16 0.06 9.19
CA ARG A 66 9.95 -0.04 10.45
C ARG A 66 11.45 -0.19 10.22
N ARG A 67 11.87 -0.79 9.09
CA ARG A 67 13.29 -1.06 8.79
C ARG A 67 13.87 -0.21 7.68
N MET A 68 13.04 0.23 6.74
CA MET A 68 13.49 0.91 5.52
C MET A 68 13.23 2.42 5.54
N TRP A 69 12.71 2.98 6.65
CA TRP A 69 12.36 4.41 6.73
C TRP A 69 13.54 5.35 6.48
N ASN A 70 14.76 4.92 6.82
CA ASN A 70 15.97 5.72 6.70
C ASN A 70 16.49 5.81 5.25
N LEU A 71 16.07 4.94 4.34
CA LEU A 71 16.64 4.88 2.99
C LEU A 71 16.43 6.17 2.16
N PRO A 72 15.26 6.84 2.16
CA PRO A 72 15.13 8.13 1.48
C PRO A 72 16.06 9.22 2.04
N LEU A 73 16.33 9.18 3.36
CA LEU A 73 17.29 10.08 3.99
C LEU A 73 18.72 9.75 3.55
N VAL A 74 19.09 8.47 3.59
CA VAL A 74 20.41 7.99 3.10
C VAL A 74 20.60 8.36 1.63
N SER A 75 19.57 8.26 0.79
CA SER A 75 19.59 8.67 -0.61
C SER A 75 19.84 10.16 -0.79
N SER A 76 19.18 11.00 -0.01
CA SER A 76 19.37 12.45 -0.06
C SER A 76 20.76 12.88 0.42
N ILE A 77 21.28 12.21 1.46
CA ILE A 77 22.66 12.42 1.95
C ILE A 77 23.68 11.94 0.90
N ALA A 78 23.46 10.78 0.29
CA ALA A 78 24.33 10.25 -0.76
C ALA A 78 24.39 11.18 -1.98
N PHE A 79 23.26 11.79 -2.36
CA PHE A 79 23.21 12.81 -3.40
C PHE A 79 24.05 14.05 -3.04
N LEU A 80 23.92 14.56 -1.81
CA LEU A 80 24.74 15.69 -1.34
C LEU A 80 26.23 15.33 -1.32
N ALA A 81 26.58 14.12 -0.89
CA ALA A 81 27.96 13.64 -0.91
C ALA A 81 28.51 13.49 -2.34
N GLY A 82 27.70 12.98 -3.27
CA GLY A 82 28.07 12.87 -4.68
C GLY A 82 28.25 14.24 -5.35
N THR A 83 27.34 15.18 -5.09
CA THR A 83 27.47 16.55 -5.58
C THR A 83 28.67 17.26 -5.00
N TRP A 84 29.03 17.00 -3.73
CA TRP A 84 30.26 17.53 -3.14
C TRP A 84 31.54 17.04 -3.82
N LEU A 85 31.57 15.79 -4.28
CA LEU A 85 32.77 15.17 -4.85
C LEU A 85 32.91 15.38 -6.35
N PHE A 86 31.80 15.50 -7.08
CA PHE A 86 31.80 15.54 -8.54
C PHE A 86 31.36 16.89 -9.12
N PHE A 87 30.75 17.76 -8.32
CA PHE A 87 30.21 19.06 -8.76
C PHE A 87 30.64 20.18 -7.80
N ASP A 88 30.51 21.44 -8.23
CA ASP A 88 30.82 22.59 -7.38
C ASP A 88 29.69 22.85 -6.36
N ILE A 89 29.91 22.46 -5.09
CA ILE A 89 28.91 22.52 -4.00
C ILE A 89 28.43 23.93 -3.63
N LYS A 90 29.05 24.99 -4.16
CA LYS A 90 28.69 26.38 -3.84
C LYS A 90 27.31 26.78 -4.38
N GLU A 91 26.72 25.96 -5.25
CA GLU A 91 25.39 26.17 -5.78
C GLU A 91 24.31 25.72 -4.79
N ILE A 92 23.53 26.70 -4.30
CA ILE A 92 22.42 26.47 -3.36
C ILE A 92 21.35 25.51 -3.91
N TRP A 93 21.31 25.35 -5.24
CA TRP A 93 20.39 24.47 -5.96
C TRP A 93 20.52 23.01 -5.54
N PHE A 94 21.72 22.50 -5.23
CA PHE A 94 21.90 21.11 -4.80
C PHE A 94 21.22 20.80 -3.48
N LEU A 95 21.17 21.78 -2.56
CA LEU A 95 20.43 21.64 -1.30
C LEU A 95 18.92 21.60 -1.54
N ILE A 96 18.42 22.42 -2.47
CA ILE A 96 17.01 22.42 -2.89
C ILE A 96 16.66 21.07 -3.51
N TYR A 97 17.48 20.55 -4.44
CA TYR A 97 17.27 19.23 -5.05
C TYR A 97 17.23 18.11 -4.01
N ALA A 98 18.18 18.07 -3.07
CA ALA A 98 18.21 17.07 -2.00
C ALA A 98 16.93 17.11 -1.15
N THR A 99 16.44 18.32 -0.83
CA THR A 99 15.21 18.52 -0.08
C THR A 99 13.98 18.03 -0.86
N VAL A 100 13.89 18.37 -2.14
CA VAL A 100 12.82 17.91 -3.04
C VAL A 100 12.80 16.38 -3.14
N TYR A 101 13.96 15.75 -3.35
CA TYR A 101 14.05 14.29 -3.43
C TYR A 101 13.64 13.61 -2.12
N LEU A 102 14.03 14.18 -0.97
CA LEU A 102 13.61 13.68 0.33
C LEU A 102 12.08 13.75 0.48
N VAL A 103 11.46 14.88 0.12
CA VAL A 103 10.01 15.05 0.18
C VAL A 103 9.28 14.07 -0.74
N ILE A 104 9.77 13.88 -1.97
CA ILE A 104 9.23 12.88 -2.92
C ILE A 104 9.34 11.47 -2.33
N GLY A 105 10.49 11.09 -1.78
CA GLY A 105 10.69 9.78 -1.17
C GLY A 105 9.81 9.53 0.05
N LEU A 106 9.69 10.53 0.94
CA LEU A 106 8.84 10.43 2.14
C LEU A 106 7.35 10.41 1.81
N SER A 107 6.90 11.23 0.86
CA SER A 107 5.51 11.24 0.40
C SER A 107 5.13 9.90 -0.26
N ALA A 108 5.96 9.38 -1.17
CA ALA A 108 5.75 8.08 -1.79
C ALA A 108 5.72 6.94 -0.77
N MET A 109 6.56 7.00 0.26
CA MET A 109 6.56 6.05 1.39
C MET A 109 5.28 6.14 2.22
N GLY A 110 4.79 7.35 2.48
CA GLY A 110 3.52 7.57 3.16
C GLY A 110 2.37 6.94 2.38
N ILE A 111 2.27 7.24 1.08
CA ILE A 111 1.23 6.71 0.18
C ILE A 111 1.27 5.17 0.18
N SER A 112 2.43 4.55 0.01
CA SER A 112 2.49 3.08 -0.04
C SER A 112 2.14 2.40 1.28
N LYS A 113 2.42 3.03 2.43
CA LYS A 113 1.93 2.57 3.74
C LYS A 113 0.41 2.66 3.84
N TYR A 114 -0.20 3.75 3.37
CA TYR A 114 -1.66 3.89 3.35
C TYR A 114 -2.30 2.83 2.47
N VAL A 115 -1.75 2.58 1.27
CA VAL A 115 -2.22 1.53 0.36
C VAL A 115 -2.05 0.12 0.95
N ASP A 116 -0.93 -0.18 1.62
CA ASP A 116 -0.72 -1.48 2.28
C ASP A 116 -1.67 -1.68 3.47
N LYS A 117 -1.93 -0.63 4.26
CA LYS A 117 -2.94 -0.66 5.32
C LYS A 117 -4.34 -0.94 4.77
N SER A 118 -4.68 -0.35 3.61
CA SER A 118 -5.93 -0.63 2.89
C SER A 118 -5.98 -2.05 2.30
N LYS A 119 -4.86 -2.62 1.85
CA LYS A 119 -4.83 -4.00 1.33
C LYS A 119 -4.87 -5.08 2.40
N LYS A 120 -4.27 -4.83 3.57
CA LYS A 120 -4.28 -5.77 4.70
C LYS A 120 -5.66 -5.93 5.36
N SER A 121 -6.65 -5.12 4.99
CA SER A 121 -7.92 -5.17 5.68
C SER A 121 -8.81 -6.32 5.25
N PHE A 122 -8.72 -6.89 4.04
CA PHE A 122 -9.66 -7.95 3.60
C PHE A 122 -9.26 -9.35 4.12
N PRO A 123 -9.99 -9.95 5.08
CA PRO A 123 -9.52 -11.12 5.82
C PRO A 123 -10.11 -12.45 5.34
N PHE A 124 -11.03 -12.44 4.38
CA PHE A 124 -11.70 -13.64 3.86
C PHE A 124 -10.78 -14.47 2.93
N SER A 125 -11.03 -15.78 2.86
CA SER A 125 -10.37 -16.68 1.90
C SER A 125 -10.81 -16.43 0.46
N ASP A 126 -12.05 -15.97 0.30
CA ASP A 126 -12.64 -15.65 -0.99
C ASP A 126 -11.97 -14.46 -1.68
N THR A 127 -12.19 -14.30 -2.98
CA THR A 127 -11.67 -13.12 -3.68
C THR A 127 -12.44 -11.87 -3.24
N PRO A 128 -11.79 -10.68 -3.19
CA PRO A 128 -12.49 -9.44 -2.85
C PRO A 128 -13.71 -9.12 -3.75
N ASN A 129 -13.72 -9.64 -4.98
CA ASN A 129 -14.78 -9.44 -5.96
C ASN A 129 -15.83 -10.58 -5.96
N THR A 130 -15.77 -11.51 -5.01
CA THR A 130 -16.78 -12.56 -4.85
C THR A 130 -18.14 -11.89 -4.66
N ALA A 131 -19.14 -12.34 -5.44
CA ALA A 131 -20.50 -11.84 -5.36
C ALA A 131 -21.14 -12.32 -4.05
N VAL A 132 -21.79 -11.41 -3.35
CA VAL A 132 -22.50 -11.71 -2.09
C VAL A 132 -23.88 -11.09 -2.13
N ILE A 133 -24.83 -11.76 -1.48
CA ILE A 133 -26.21 -11.30 -1.38
C ILE A 133 -26.31 -10.37 -0.16
N THR A 134 -26.92 -9.21 -0.34
CA THR A 134 -27.22 -8.29 0.75
C THR A 134 -28.57 -7.62 0.52
N CYS A 135 -28.99 -6.73 1.41
CA CYS A 135 -30.23 -5.98 1.25
C CYS A 135 -30.00 -4.49 0.96
N THR A 136 -30.97 -3.87 0.29
CA THR A 136 -31.06 -2.42 0.03
C THR A 136 -30.90 -1.59 1.30
N HIS A 137 -31.47 -2.02 2.43
CA HIS A 137 -31.34 -1.34 3.72
C HIS A 137 -29.87 -1.18 4.18
N ILE A 138 -29.01 -2.16 3.95
CA ILE A 138 -27.57 -2.05 4.28
C ILE A 138 -26.87 -1.10 3.31
N VAL A 139 -27.17 -1.22 2.01
CA VAL A 139 -26.42 -0.52 0.96
C VAL A 139 -26.83 0.94 0.83
N ASP A 140 -28.13 1.20 0.85
CA ASP A 140 -28.72 2.50 0.54
C ASP A 140 -29.04 3.28 1.82
N ASP A 141 -29.59 2.61 2.85
CA ASP A 141 -29.95 3.25 4.14
C ASP A 141 -28.83 3.17 5.20
N LYS A 142 -27.74 2.45 4.92
CA LYS A 142 -26.59 2.25 5.84
C LYS A 142 -26.97 1.58 7.17
N GLU A 143 -27.96 0.70 7.15
CA GLU A 143 -28.31 -0.11 8.31
C GLU A 143 -27.18 -1.09 8.69
N PRO A 144 -27.06 -1.45 9.97
CA PRO A 144 -26.02 -2.36 10.42
C PRO A 144 -26.29 -3.79 9.94
N ILE A 145 -25.20 -4.51 9.65
CA ILE A 145 -25.24 -5.94 9.34
C ILE A 145 -25.46 -6.70 10.66
N LEU A 146 -26.58 -7.39 10.80
CA LEU A 146 -26.90 -8.10 12.04
C LEU A 146 -26.92 -9.61 11.86
N PHE A 147 -27.05 -10.07 10.62
CA PHE A 147 -27.11 -11.48 10.26
C PHE A 147 -26.15 -11.76 9.09
N VAL A 148 -25.37 -12.83 9.22
CA VAL A 148 -24.48 -13.35 8.17
C VAL A 148 -24.72 -14.83 8.02
N SER A 149 -24.95 -15.32 6.80
CA SER A 149 -24.99 -16.76 6.50
C SER A 149 -23.98 -17.10 5.41
N HIS A 150 -23.46 -18.32 5.51
CA HIS A 150 -22.61 -18.93 4.49
C HIS A 150 -23.31 -20.21 4.05
N ASP A 151 -23.90 -20.18 2.87
CA ASP A 151 -24.77 -21.24 2.36
C ASP A 151 -23.99 -22.55 2.14
N GLU A 152 -24.64 -23.70 2.36
CA GLU A 152 -24.01 -25.02 2.19
C GLU A 152 -24.03 -25.51 0.73
N ASP A 153 -25.06 -25.15 -0.03
CA ASP A 153 -25.29 -25.70 -1.38
C ASP A 153 -24.42 -25.00 -2.44
N ASP A 154 -24.35 -23.67 -2.38
CA ASP A 154 -23.62 -22.87 -3.38
C ASP A 154 -22.39 -22.13 -2.82
N GLY A 155 -22.18 -22.17 -1.50
CA GLY A 155 -21.08 -21.48 -0.82
C GLY A 155 -21.18 -19.95 -0.88
N MET A 156 -22.37 -19.41 -1.18
CA MET A 156 -22.57 -17.97 -1.27
C MET A 156 -22.67 -17.34 0.12
N TRP A 157 -22.10 -16.14 0.23
CA TRP A 157 -22.24 -15.32 1.42
C TRP A 157 -23.49 -14.45 1.31
N GLN A 158 -24.23 -14.37 2.40
CA GLN A 158 -25.37 -13.50 2.53
C GLN A 158 -25.27 -12.65 3.80
N PHE A 159 -25.53 -11.34 3.66
CA PHE A 159 -25.43 -10.34 4.72
C PHE A 159 -26.72 -9.55 4.82
N LEU A 160 -27.46 -9.71 5.92
CA LEU A 160 -28.77 -9.10 6.11
C LEU A 160 -28.80 -8.14 7.30
N CYS A 161 -29.70 -7.17 7.20
CA CYS A 161 -30.09 -6.36 8.35
C CYS A 161 -31.09 -7.14 9.22
N GLY A 162 -31.39 -6.67 10.43
CA GLY A 162 -32.35 -7.33 11.32
C GLY A 162 -33.82 -7.07 11.01
N ARG A 163 -34.16 -6.57 9.81
CA ARG A 163 -35.54 -6.21 9.41
C ARG A 163 -36.20 -7.31 8.58
N GLU A 164 -37.49 -7.15 8.29
CA GLU A 164 -38.19 -7.95 7.29
C GLU A 164 -37.69 -7.59 5.87
N HIS A 165 -37.58 -8.60 5.00
CA HIS A 165 -37.09 -8.46 3.64
C HIS A 165 -38.09 -9.08 2.67
N SER A 166 -38.32 -8.40 1.55
CA SER A 166 -38.99 -8.94 0.36
C SER A 166 -37.95 -9.27 -0.71
N ASP A 167 -38.35 -10.02 -1.75
CA ASP A 167 -37.45 -10.37 -2.86
C ASP A 167 -36.91 -9.13 -3.60
N ASP A 168 -37.65 -8.03 -3.60
CA ASP A 168 -37.26 -6.76 -4.22
C ASP A 168 -36.15 -6.03 -3.44
N ASP A 169 -35.92 -6.41 -2.18
CA ASP A 169 -34.89 -5.81 -1.32
C ASP A 169 -33.51 -6.44 -1.52
N ALA A 170 -33.43 -7.54 -2.28
CA ALA A 170 -32.18 -8.26 -2.52
C ALA A 170 -31.26 -7.49 -3.48
N LYS A 171 -29.98 -7.39 -3.11
CA LYS A 171 -28.94 -6.71 -3.89
C LYS A 171 -27.68 -7.56 -3.91
N ILE A 172 -27.01 -7.61 -5.05
CA ILE A 172 -25.73 -8.30 -5.20
C ILE A 172 -24.62 -7.26 -5.22
N VAL A 173 -23.64 -7.44 -4.34
CA VAL A 173 -22.44 -6.58 -4.23
C VAL A 173 -21.20 -7.45 -4.10
N SER A 174 -20.01 -6.84 -4.08
CA SER A 174 -18.78 -7.58 -3.81
C SER A 174 -18.59 -7.79 -2.31
N LEU A 175 -18.00 -8.91 -1.91
CA LEU A 175 -17.65 -9.21 -0.51
C LEU A 175 -16.77 -8.10 0.09
N LYS A 176 -15.88 -7.51 -0.72
CA LYS A 176 -15.07 -6.36 -0.32
C LYS A 176 -15.93 -5.13 0.00
N TYR A 177 -16.96 -4.85 -0.80
CA TYR A 177 -17.84 -3.70 -0.55
C TYR A 177 -18.53 -3.83 0.81
N VAL A 178 -19.09 -5.01 1.13
CA VAL A 178 -19.72 -5.27 2.43
C VAL A 178 -18.72 -5.17 3.57
N PHE A 179 -17.51 -5.71 3.38
CA PHE A 179 -16.43 -5.60 4.37
C PHE A 179 -15.97 -4.15 4.62
N GLU A 180 -15.98 -3.30 3.58
CA GLU A 180 -15.67 -1.88 3.74
C GLU A 180 -16.78 -1.11 4.47
N LEU A 181 -18.05 -1.53 4.33
CA LEU A 181 -19.17 -1.00 5.13
C LEU A 181 -19.02 -1.36 6.61
N ASP A 182 -18.61 -2.59 6.90
CA ASP A 182 -18.43 -3.06 8.26
C ASP A 182 -17.24 -4.03 8.39
N HIS A 183 -16.17 -3.54 9.01
CA HIS A 183 -14.94 -4.31 9.19
C HIS A 183 -15.07 -5.42 10.24
N THR A 184 -16.12 -5.40 11.09
CA THR A 184 -16.31 -6.38 12.17
C THR A 184 -16.73 -7.76 11.63
N ILE A 185 -17.29 -7.83 10.42
CA ILE A 185 -17.56 -9.11 9.74
C ILE A 185 -16.26 -9.87 9.44
N GLY A 186 -15.11 -9.19 9.45
CA GLY A 186 -13.81 -9.84 9.29
C GLY A 186 -13.48 -10.86 10.39
N LEU A 187 -14.18 -10.82 11.52
CA LEU A 187 -14.13 -11.85 12.56
C LEU A 187 -14.73 -13.19 12.09
N LEU A 188 -15.68 -13.13 11.15
CA LEU A 188 -16.38 -14.27 10.57
C LEU A 188 -15.69 -14.86 9.34
N LYS A 189 -14.46 -14.42 9.04
CA LYS A 189 -13.68 -14.89 7.87
C LYS A 189 -13.54 -16.40 7.70
N ASN A 190 -13.71 -17.16 8.79
CA ASN A 190 -13.58 -18.61 8.85
C ASN A 190 -14.93 -19.29 9.13
N LEU A 191 -16.06 -18.59 8.95
CA LEU A 191 -17.39 -19.17 9.11
C LEU A 191 -17.54 -20.32 8.08
N PRO A 192 -17.73 -21.57 8.51
CA PRO A 192 -17.89 -22.70 7.58
C PRO A 192 -19.19 -22.58 6.79
N CYS A 193 -19.28 -23.24 5.63
CA CYS A 193 -20.55 -23.38 4.90
C CYS A 193 -21.57 -24.15 5.77
N GLY A 194 -22.85 -23.79 5.67
CA GLY A 194 -23.93 -24.30 6.52
C GLY A 194 -24.00 -23.66 7.91
N TYR A 195 -23.31 -22.54 8.14
CA TYR A 195 -23.36 -21.79 9.40
C TYR A 195 -23.85 -20.36 9.18
N CYS A 196 -24.50 -19.84 10.21
CA CYS A 196 -24.90 -18.44 10.30
C CYS A 196 -24.33 -17.79 11.57
N ALA A 197 -24.26 -16.47 11.56
CA ALA A 197 -23.80 -15.65 12.67
C ALA A 197 -24.73 -14.45 12.86
N GLU A 198 -25.17 -14.24 14.09
CA GLU A 198 -26.11 -13.19 14.47
C GLU A 198 -25.56 -12.29 15.57
N ARG A 199 -25.99 -11.03 15.61
CA ARG A 199 -25.75 -10.11 16.71
C ARG A 199 -26.89 -9.10 16.85
N GLU A 200 -27.04 -8.54 18.04
CA GLU A 200 -28.11 -7.57 18.35
C GLU A 200 -27.73 -6.13 17.91
N SER A 201 -26.44 -5.78 17.95
CA SER A 201 -25.93 -4.47 17.49
C SER A 201 -24.48 -4.56 16.99
N LEU A 202 -23.96 -3.49 16.39
CA LEU A 202 -22.57 -3.39 15.91
C LEU A 202 -21.50 -3.67 17.00
N ASN A 203 -21.84 -3.44 18.26
CA ASN A 203 -20.92 -3.59 19.39
C ASN A 203 -21.00 -4.96 20.07
N ASP A 204 -21.98 -5.77 19.71
CA ASP A 204 -22.18 -7.09 20.31
C ASP A 204 -21.34 -8.16 19.63
N LYS A 205 -21.08 -9.23 20.38
CA LYS A 205 -20.37 -10.40 19.86
C LYS A 205 -21.28 -11.21 18.94
N TRP A 206 -20.70 -11.68 17.84
CA TRP A 206 -21.34 -12.65 16.96
C TRP A 206 -21.65 -13.95 17.73
N ARG A 207 -22.88 -14.41 17.60
CA ARG A 207 -23.34 -15.73 18.02
C ARG A 207 -23.42 -16.60 16.78
N ILE A 208 -22.61 -17.66 16.73
CA ILE A 208 -22.54 -18.57 15.60
C ILE A 208 -23.46 -19.76 15.85
N SER A 209 -24.28 -20.11 14.87
CA SER A 209 -25.18 -21.26 14.87
C SER A 209 -25.06 -22.03 13.56
N GLN A 210 -25.39 -23.33 13.61
CA GLN A 210 -25.52 -24.15 12.41
C GLN A 210 -26.91 -23.94 11.82
N GLN A 211 -26.98 -23.83 10.49
CA GLN A 211 -28.21 -23.60 9.73
C GLN A 211 -28.98 -24.91 9.51
#